data_AF-A0A3B3YUN5-F1
#
_entry.id   AF-A0A3B3YUN5-F1
#
_cell.length_a   1.000
_cell.length_b   1.000
_cell.length_c   1.000
_cell.angle_alpha   90.00
_cell.angle_beta   90.00
_cell.angle_gamma   90.00
#
_symmetry.space_group_name_H-M   'P 1'
#
loop_
_entity.id
_entity.type
_entity.pdbx_description
1 polymer ?
#
loop_
_entity_poly.entity_id
_entity_poly.type
_entity_poly.pdbx_seq_one_letter_code
_entity_poly.pdbx_strand_id
1 'polypeptide(L)'
;HYICADLFILASCLFQDLTFVSLKNWIRGPIKLDMAKTSVDDMYDTCEHDMEKKVKEKFLQNETNKSKTFQQAWDKAEKYYKTTWKNMSTPLKKEQIMALYAYTLNVPPLYREFNNAVRKQNSKYKTKFQYHTLHFYLTMALRTIKPEAENCVTVFRRTNCKFSKNVLNKEIRLGAFSSSSMGDYPCEKTFGNQSCFEISTCFGANISEFSSIKSEREVLIPPYEVFKVTGINKASDNTLPCEVVYKLRSTNRPLSNLNCALFKRKTSAWF
;
A
#
# COMPACT_ATOMS: atom_id res chain seq x y z
N HIS A 1 12.87 -16.84 -19.55
CA HIS A 1 11.80 -15.91 -19.95
C HIS A 1 10.48 -16.41 -19.41
N TYR A 2 9.99 -15.83 -18.31
CA TYR A 2 8.65 -16.12 -17.82
C TYR A 2 7.65 -15.35 -18.67
N ILE A 3 6.78 -16.08 -19.35
CA ILE A 3 5.71 -15.56 -20.20
C ILE A 3 4.80 -14.68 -19.32
N CYS A 4 4.52 -13.43 -19.75
CA CYS A 4 3.53 -12.52 -19.13
C CYS A 4 2.10 -13.06 -19.32
N ALA A 5 1.82 -14.27 -18.83
CA ALA A 5 0.49 -14.83 -18.80
C ALA A 5 -0.23 -14.30 -17.57
N ASP A 6 -1.28 -13.55 -17.85
CA ASP A 6 -2.30 -13.02 -16.95
C ASP A 6 -1.80 -12.06 -15.88
N LEU A 7 -2.15 -10.77 -16.01
CA LEU A 7 -2.75 -9.97 -14.94
C LEU A 7 -2.95 -8.49 -15.29
N PHE A 8 -4.15 -7.98 -15.01
CA PHE A 8 -4.54 -6.58 -15.13
C PHE A 8 -4.55 -5.86 -13.76
N ILE A 9 -3.38 -5.57 -13.17
CA ILE A 9 -3.29 -4.49 -12.18
C ILE A 9 -2.92 -3.22 -12.92
N LEU A 10 -3.93 -2.41 -13.27
CA LEU A 10 -3.65 -1.10 -13.86
C LEU A 10 -2.93 -0.21 -12.84
N ALA A 11 -1.74 0.24 -13.22
CA ALA A 11 -1.00 1.29 -12.54
C ALA A 11 -1.82 2.58 -12.49
N SER A 12 -2.49 2.86 -11.36
CA SER A 12 -3.18 4.14 -11.17
C SER A 12 -2.22 5.17 -10.56
N CYS A 13 -1.87 6.17 -11.38
CA CYS A 13 -0.96 7.26 -11.06
C CYS A 13 -1.60 8.46 -10.34
N LEU A 14 -2.78 8.28 -9.75
CA LEU A 14 -3.79 9.29 -9.36
C LEU A 14 -4.83 9.52 -10.48
N PHE A 15 -6.11 9.35 -10.13
CA PHE A 15 -7.38 9.68 -10.84
C PHE A 15 -8.22 8.55 -11.45
N GLN A 16 -9.53 8.86 -11.41
CA GLN A 16 -10.76 8.10 -11.62
C GLN A 16 -10.98 7.63 -13.07
N ASP A 17 -11.76 6.55 -13.16
CA ASP A 17 -12.49 5.99 -14.31
C ASP A 17 -11.76 5.77 -15.65
N LEU A 18 -11.86 4.52 -16.08
CA LEU A 18 -11.08 3.86 -17.12
C LEU A 18 -11.29 4.33 -18.56
N THR A 19 -12.07 5.40 -18.79
CA THR A 19 -12.38 5.89 -20.14
C THR A 19 -11.58 7.13 -20.55
N PHE A 20 -10.84 7.78 -19.64
CA PHE A 20 -10.16 9.07 -19.90
C PHE A 20 -8.66 9.11 -19.58
N VAL A 21 -8.04 7.98 -19.20
CA VAL A 21 -6.68 7.93 -18.64
C VAL A 21 -5.57 8.29 -19.64
N SER A 22 -5.78 8.09 -20.95
CA SER A 22 -4.74 8.35 -21.96
C SER A 22 -4.48 9.85 -22.18
N LEU A 23 -5.51 10.70 -22.22
CA LEU A 23 -5.36 12.12 -22.59
C LEU A 23 -4.93 13.04 -21.44
N LYS A 24 -5.29 12.73 -20.19
CA LYS A 24 -5.08 13.63 -19.03
C LYS A 24 -3.69 13.57 -18.39
N ASN A 25 -2.94 12.48 -18.58
CA ASN A 25 -1.59 12.35 -18.03
C ASN A 25 -0.54 13.23 -18.74
N TRP A 26 -0.87 13.79 -19.91
CA TRP A 26 0.05 14.67 -20.64
C TRP A 26 0.11 16.10 -20.06
N ILE A 27 -0.92 16.53 -19.31
CA ILE A 27 -1.10 17.94 -18.89
C ILE A 27 -0.51 18.23 -17.49
N ARG A 28 -0.22 17.20 -16.68
CA ARG A 28 0.33 17.40 -15.32
C ARG A 28 1.83 17.13 -15.29
N GLY A 29 2.59 18.09 -14.77
CA GLY A 29 4.03 17.93 -14.55
C GLY A 29 4.37 16.76 -13.62
N PRO A 30 5.66 16.42 -13.47
CA PRO A 30 6.10 15.27 -12.68
C PRO A 30 5.59 15.30 -11.23
N ILE A 31 5.17 14.15 -10.71
CA ILE A 31 4.73 13.98 -9.32
C ILE A 31 5.91 14.23 -8.39
N LYS A 32 5.73 15.11 -7.41
CA LYS A 32 6.76 15.37 -6.39
C LYS A 32 6.83 14.18 -5.42
N LEU A 33 8.03 13.65 -5.23
CA LEU A 33 8.32 12.72 -4.14
C LEU A 33 8.69 13.53 -2.89
N ASP A 34 7.94 13.37 -1.81
CA ASP A 34 8.10 14.12 -0.57
C ASP A 34 7.79 13.24 0.66
N MET A 35 7.71 13.85 1.84
CA MET A 35 7.39 13.15 3.10
C MET A 35 5.90 12.79 3.25
N ALA A 36 5.10 12.89 2.19
CA ALA A 36 3.69 12.52 2.13
C ALA A 36 2.87 13.06 3.32
N LYS A 37 2.96 14.36 3.61
CA LYS A 37 2.32 14.98 4.79
C LYS A 37 0.80 14.83 4.82
N THR A 38 0.16 14.51 3.69
CA THR A 38 -1.29 14.30 3.56
C THR A 38 -1.71 12.84 3.72
N SER A 39 -0.76 11.93 3.99
CA SER A 39 -0.98 10.50 4.10
C SER A 39 -1.72 10.13 5.39
N VAL A 40 -2.68 9.20 5.28
CA VAL A 40 -3.18 8.43 6.41
C VAL A 40 -2.13 7.39 6.76
N ASP A 41 -1.42 7.61 7.86
CA ASP A 41 -0.20 6.88 8.22
C ASP A 41 -0.25 6.28 9.63
N ASP A 42 -1.45 6.06 10.16
CA ASP A 42 -1.66 5.54 11.53
C ASP A 42 -1.01 4.16 11.69
N MET A 43 -0.16 4.01 12.71
CA MET A 43 0.53 2.75 13.03
C MET A 43 -0.22 1.92 14.07
N TYR A 44 -1.24 2.53 14.71
CA TYR A 44 -2.01 1.97 15.81
C TYR A 44 -1.18 1.51 17.01
N ASP A 45 0.04 2.03 17.14
CA ASP A 45 0.93 1.68 18.23
C ASP A 45 0.33 2.14 19.56
N THR A 46 0.05 1.19 20.46
CA THR A 46 -0.62 1.32 21.77
C THR A 46 -2.15 1.41 21.77
N CYS A 47 -2.82 1.34 20.62
CA CYS A 47 -4.29 1.38 20.53
C CYS A 47 -4.88 0.27 19.65
N GLU A 48 -4.16 -0.83 19.44
CA GLU A 48 -4.58 -1.93 18.59
C GLU A 48 -5.93 -2.51 19.03
N HIS A 49 -6.08 -2.75 20.33
CA HIS A 49 -7.33 -3.28 20.92
C HIS A 49 -8.50 -2.30 20.75
N ASP A 50 -8.29 -1.02 21.07
CA ASP A 50 -9.33 0.00 20.99
C ASP A 50 -9.76 0.25 19.53
N MET A 51 -8.80 0.19 18.60
CA MET A 51 -9.08 0.28 17.16
C MET A 51 -9.80 -0.96 16.65
N GLU A 52 -9.39 -2.16 17.03
CA GLU A 52 -10.06 -3.41 16.64
C GLU A 52 -11.52 -3.41 17.11
N LYS A 53 -11.77 -3.00 18.36
CA LYS A 53 -13.11 -2.84 18.92
C LYS A 53 -13.94 -1.86 18.09
N LYS A 54 -13.41 -0.65 17.84
CA LYS A 54 -14.11 0.39 17.07
C LYS A 54 -14.38 -0.02 15.62
N VAL A 55 -13.48 -0.79 15.02
CA VAL A 55 -13.67 -1.36 13.69
C VAL A 55 -14.85 -2.34 13.69
N LYS A 56 -14.90 -3.27 14.64
CA LYS A 56 -15.95 -4.29 14.75
C LYS A 56 -17.32 -3.68 15.07
N GLU A 57 -17.37 -2.71 15.99
CA GLU A 57 -18.62 -2.11 16.46
C GLU A 57 -19.19 -1.06 15.50
N LYS A 58 -18.35 -0.42 14.68
CA LYS A 58 -18.77 0.76 13.91
C LYS A 58 -18.23 0.82 12.49
N PHE A 59 -16.92 0.76 12.29
CA PHE A 59 -16.37 1.09 10.97
C PHE A 59 -16.74 0.07 9.90
N LEU A 60 -16.59 -1.23 10.17
CA LEU A 60 -16.82 -2.26 9.17
C LEU A 60 -18.26 -2.21 8.62
N GLN A 61 -19.27 -2.11 9.49
CA GLN A 61 -20.66 -2.02 9.06
C GLN A 61 -20.93 -0.75 8.25
N ASN A 62 -20.43 0.41 8.72
CA ASN A 62 -20.63 1.68 8.03
C ASN A 62 -19.95 1.75 6.66
N GLU A 63 -18.73 1.22 6.56
CA GLU A 63 -17.94 1.23 5.33
C GLU A 63 -18.52 0.27 4.28
N THR A 64 -18.95 -0.91 4.73
CA THR A 64 -19.70 -1.88 3.91
C THR A 64 -21.01 -1.28 3.38
N ASN A 65 -21.79 -0.60 4.22
CA ASN A 65 -23.07 -0.03 3.80
C ASN A 65 -22.92 1.18 2.85
N LYS A 66 -21.80 1.91 2.91
CA LYS A 66 -21.58 3.14 2.13
C LYS A 66 -20.91 2.91 0.79
N SER A 67 -20.13 1.84 0.64
CA SER A 67 -19.36 1.57 -0.57
C SER A 67 -19.63 0.17 -1.11
N LYS A 68 -20.28 0.10 -2.28
CA LYS A 68 -20.50 -1.15 -3.00
C LYS A 68 -19.17 -1.83 -3.37
N THR A 69 -18.16 -1.05 -3.75
CA THR A 69 -16.78 -1.54 -4.01
C THR A 69 -16.22 -2.22 -2.77
N PHE A 70 -16.33 -1.59 -1.60
CA PHE A 70 -15.83 -2.15 -0.34
C PHE A 70 -16.59 -3.43 0.03
N GLN A 71 -17.92 -3.38 0.02
CA GLN A 71 -18.78 -4.53 0.31
C GLN A 71 -18.42 -5.74 -0.56
N GLN A 72 -18.40 -5.56 -1.87
CA GLN A 72 -18.09 -6.65 -2.81
C GLN A 72 -16.68 -7.22 -2.62
N ALA A 73 -15.68 -6.39 -2.32
CA ALA A 73 -14.33 -6.85 -2.01
C ALA A 73 -14.30 -7.65 -0.70
N TRP A 74 -14.98 -7.16 0.33
CA TRP A 74 -15.03 -7.79 1.65
C TRP A 74 -15.77 -9.13 1.63
N ASP A 75 -16.87 -9.22 0.89
CA ASP A 75 -17.62 -10.48 0.68
C ASP A 75 -16.78 -11.53 -0.05
N LYS A 76 -16.06 -11.13 -1.10
CA LYS A 76 -15.11 -12.01 -1.81
C LYS A 76 -13.99 -12.48 -0.91
N ALA A 77 -13.45 -11.59 -0.08
CA ALA A 77 -12.42 -11.92 0.88
C ALA A 77 -12.92 -12.87 1.97
N GLU A 78 -14.16 -12.72 2.42
CA GLU A 78 -14.74 -13.67 3.38
C GLU A 78 -14.91 -15.05 2.76
N LYS A 79 -15.40 -15.12 1.51
CA LYS A 79 -15.48 -16.39 0.77
C LYS A 79 -14.11 -17.05 0.66
N TYR A 80 -13.09 -16.31 0.25
CA TYR A 80 -11.72 -16.79 0.16
C TYR A 80 -11.20 -17.34 1.50
N TYR A 81 -11.40 -16.63 2.61
CA TYR A 81 -11.02 -17.13 3.93
C TYR A 81 -11.74 -18.46 4.25
N LYS A 82 -13.06 -18.51 4.06
CA LYS A 82 -13.88 -19.70 4.36
C LYS A 82 -13.44 -20.92 3.56
N THR A 83 -13.07 -20.74 2.29
CA THR A 83 -12.69 -21.85 1.39
C THR A 83 -11.22 -22.25 1.50
N THR A 84 -10.32 -21.32 1.82
CA THR A 84 -8.87 -21.53 1.67
C THR A 84 -8.11 -21.49 2.99
N TRP A 85 -8.54 -20.67 3.96
CA TRP A 85 -7.75 -20.40 5.17
C TRP A 85 -8.41 -20.83 6.47
N LYS A 86 -9.72 -21.10 6.49
CA LYS A 86 -10.48 -21.43 7.72
C LYS A 86 -9.85 -22.57 8.54
N ASN A 87 -9.27 -23.56 7.86
CA ASN A 87 -8.65 -24.74 8.49
C ASN A 87 -7.12 -24.77 8.32
N MET A 88 -6.51 -23.67 7.86
CA MET A 88 -5.06 -23.58 7.67
C MET A 88 -4.41 -22.94 8.90
N SER A 89 -3.23 -23.42 9.27
CA SER A 89 -2.42 -22.78 10.30
C SER A 89 -1.77 -21.51 9.74
N THR A 90 -1.93 -20.39 10.42
CA THR A 90 -1.36 -19.10 10.05
C THR A 90 -1.30 -18.19 11.28
N PRO A 91 -0.28 -17.33 11.42
CA PRO A 91 -0.22 -16.35 12.50
C PRO A 91 -1.25 -15.21 12.32
N LEU A 92 -1.85 -15.07 11.13
CA LEU A 92 -2.81 -14.00 10.85
C LEU A 92 -4.21 -14.31 11.36
N LYS A 93 -4.88 -13.28 11.87
CA LYS A 93 -6.33 -13.33 12.16
C LYS A 93 -7.15 -13.38 10.87
N LYS A 94 -8.38 -13.89 10.95
CA LYS A 94 -9.36 -13.93 9.85
C LYS A 94 -9.43 -12.60 9.09
N GLU A 95 -9.65 -11.50 9.79
CA GLU A 95 -9.87 -10.18 9.19
C GLU A 95 -8.58 -9.60 8.56
N GLN A 96 -7.40 -9.99 9.06
CA GLN A 96 -6.12 -9.62 8.45
C GLN A 96 -5.95 -10.31 7.08
N ILE A 97 -6.24 -11.61 7.00
CA ILE A 97 -6.23 -12.37 5.73
C ILE A 97 -7.23 -11.78 4.75
N MET A 98 -8.44 -11.48 5.23
CA MET A 98 -9.48 -10.87 4.40
C MET A 98 -9.03 -9.49 3.86
N ALA A 99 -8.40 -8.66 4.69
CA ALA A 99 -7.90 -7.36 4.27
C ALA A 99 -6.81 -7.47 3.19
N LEU A 100 -5.85 -8.39 3.35
CA LEU A 100 -4.81 -8.66 2.34
C LEU A 100 -5.43 -9.11 1.01
N TYR A 101 -6.37 -10.06 1.06
CA TYR A 101 -7.04 -10.54 -0.15
C TYR A 101 -7.88 -9.43 -0.81
N ALA A 102 -8.67 -8.69 -0.03
CA ALA A 102 -9.51 -7.59 -0.53
C ALA A 102 -8.67 -6.49 -1.20
N TYR A 103 -7.50 -6.17 -0.64
CA TYR A 103 -6.57 -5.19 -1.22
C TYR A 103 -6.03 -5.63 -2.57
N THR A 104 -5.75 -6.92 -2.75
CA THR A 104 -5.12 -7.44 -3.98
C THR A 104 -6.11 -7.82 -5.08
N LEU A 105 -7.42 -7.60 -4.87
CA LEU A 105 -8.44 -7.92 -5.88
C LEU A 105 -8.36 -6.98 -7.10
N ASN A 106 -8.46 -7.58 -8.29
CA ASN A 106 -8.69 -6.85 -9.54
C ASN A 106 -10.14 -6.37 -9.69
N VAL A 107 -11.09 -7.17 -9.19
CA VAL A 107 -12.52 -6.87 -9.28
C VAL A 107 -13.22 -7.19 -7.94
N PRO A 108 -13.79 -6.19 -7.25
CA PRO A 108 -13.62 -4.77 -7.54
C PRO A 108 -12.19 -4.30 -7.16
N PRO A 109 -11.63 -3.29 -7.84
CA PRO A 109 -10.26 -2.82 -7.60
C PRO A 109 -10.18 -1.87 -6.38
N LEU A 110 -10.52 -2.38 -5.18
CA LEU A 110 -10.63 -1.60 -3.95
C LEU A 110 -9.35 -0.82 -3.62
N TYR A 111 -8.17 -1.38 -3.91
CA TYR A 111 -6.88 -0.71 -3.69
C TYR A 111 -6.78 0.66 -4.35
N ARG A 112 -7.50 0.91 -5.45
CA ARG A 112 -7.43 2.20 -6.16
C ARG A 112 -8.06 3.32 -5.35
N GLU A 113 -9.30 3.12 -4.92
CA GLU A 113 -10.04 4.08 -4.10
C GLU A 113 -9.36 4.24 -2.74
N PHE A 114 -9.00 3.10 -2.12
CA PHE A 114 -8.31 3.05 -0.85
C PHE A 114 -6.99 3.83 -0.87
N ASN A 115 -6.07 3.50 -1.78
CA ASN A 115 -4.77 4.17 -1.85
C ASN A 115 -4.90 5.66 -2.22
N ASN A 116 -5.92 6.06 -2.98
CA ASN A 116 -6.20 7.47 -3.23
C ASN A 116 -6.69 8.20 -1.97
N ALA A 117 -7.55 7.57 -1.17
CA ALA A 117 -7.99 8.13 0.11
C ALA A 117 -6.81 8.23 1.08
N VAL A 118 -6.02 7.16 1.23
CA VAL A 118 -4.84 7.14 2.10
C VAL A 118 -3.86 8.25 1.74
N ARG A 119 -3.56 8.51 0.46
CA ARG A 119 -2.63 9.58 0.07
C ARG A 119 -3.06 11.00 0.45
N LYS A 120 -4.37 11.25 0.63
CA LYS A 120 -4.93 12.62 0.59
C LYS A 120 -5.79 13.00 1.80
N GLN A 121 -6.25 12.04 2.58
CA GLN A 121 -7.34 12.26 3.53
C GLN A 121 -6.92 12.28 4.99
N ASN A 122 -5.65 12.57 5.31
CA ASN A 122 -5.22 12.69 6.71
C ASN A 122 -6.06 13.72 7.51
N SER A 123 -6.36 14.88 6.92
CA SER A 123 -7.19 15.94 7.52
C SER A 123 -8.63 15.50 7.74
N LYS A 124 -9.07 14.45 7.05
CA LYS A 124 -10.40 13.85 7.13
C LYS A 124 -10.40 12.54 7.93
N TYR A 125 -9.25 12.14 8.50
CA TYR A 125 -9.09 10.85 9.16
C TYR A 125 -10.10 10.63 10.28
N LYS A 126 -10.40 11.67 11.08
CA LYS A 126 -11.37 11.54 12.20
C LYS A 126 -12.84 11.71 11.79
N THR A 127 -13.12 12.02 10.51
CA THR A 127 -14.45 12.47 10.08
C THR A 127 -14.97 11.73 8.85
N LYS A 128 -14.37 11.96 7.67
CA LYS A 128 -14.88 11.51 6.37
C LYS A 128 -14.08 10.35 5.76
N PHE A 129 -12.99 9.92 6.37
CA PHE A 129 -12.25 8.75 5.90
C PHE A 129 -13.10 7.48 6.07
N GLN A 130 -13.23 6.70 4.99
CA GLN A 130 -14.16 5.55 4.91
C GLN A 130 -13.44 4.20 4.75
N TYR A 131 -12.17 4.13 5.12
CA TYR A 131 -11.37 2.92 4.96
C TYR A 131 -10.57 2.59 6.22
N HIS A 132 -11.11 2.91 7.40
CA HIS A 132 -10.50 2.57 8.68
C HIS A 132 -10.34 1.06 8.86
N THR A 133 -11.32 0.27 8.43
CA THR A 133 -11.29 -1.19 8.54
C THR A 133 -10.12 -1.77 7.74
N LEU A 134 -10.04 -1.42 6.46
CA LEU A 134 -8.97 -1.93 5.58
C LEU A 134 -7.60 -1.40 6.02
N HIS A 135 -7.49 -0.11 6.36
CA HIS A 135 -6.24 0.48 6.83
C HIS A 135 -5.72 -0.22 8.09
N PHE A 136 -6.59 -0.43 9.07
CA PHE A 136 -6.25 -1.09 10.33
C PHE A 136 -5.78 -2.52 10.09
N TYR A 137 -6.59 -3.35 9.44
CA TYR A 137 -6.25 -4.76 9.27
C TYR A 137 -5.06 -5.00 8.34
N LEU A 138 -4.84 -4.17 7.32
CA LEU A 138 -3.60 -4.22 6.54
C LEU A 138 -2.39 -3.88 7.41
N THR A 139 -2.46 -2.81 8.20
CA THR A 139 -1.37 -2.42 9.10
C THR A 139 -1.03 -3.53 10.09
N MET A 140 -2.05 -4.14 10.70
CA MET A 140 -1.86 -5.25 11.64
C MET A 140 -1.33 -6.50 10.94
N ALA A 141 -1.80 -6.82 9.73
CA ALA A 141 -1.29 -7.95 8.97
C ALA A 141 0.21 -7.81 8.68
N LEU A 142 0.67 -6.63 8.23
CA LEU A 142 2.08 -6.39 7.96
C LEU A 142 2.93 -6.49 9.25
N ARG A 143 2.45 -5.92 10.37
CA ARG A 143 3.11 -6.03 11.69
C ARG A 143 3.15 -7.48 12.20
N THR A 144 2.15 -8.30 11.90
CA THR A 144 2.17 -9.73 12.28
C THR A 144 3.14 -10.54 11.42
N ILE A 145 3.21 -10.30 10.11
CA ILE A 145 4.13 -11.03 9.21
C ILE A 145 5.58 -10.58 9.41
N LYS A 146 5.79 -9.29 9.62
CA LYS A 146 7.10 -8.67 9.81
C LYS A 146 7.11 -7.89 11.13
N PRO A 147 7.25 -8.61 12.28
CA PRO A 147 7.21 -7.98 13.60
C PRO A 147 8.45 -7.12 13.88
N GLU A 148 9.58 -7.48 13.27
CA GLU A 148 10.84 -6.76 13.39
C GLU A 148 11.24 -6.15 12.05
N ALA A 149 11.76 -4.94 12.10
CA ALA A 149 12.29 -4.26 10.92
C ALA A 149 13.68 -4.78 10.51
N GLU A 150 14.18 -5.82 11.18
CA GLU A 150 15.40 -6.51 10.81
C GLU A 150 15.23 -7.23 9.46
N ASN A 151 16.35 -7.45 8.75
CA ASN A 151 16.37 -8.13 7.45
C ASN A 151 15.51 -7.43 6.38
N CYS A 152 15.92 -6.23 5.99
CA CYS A 152 15.30 -5.48 4.91
C CYS A 152 15.41 -6.26 3.58
N VAL A 153 14.39 -6.18 2.74
CA VAL A 153 14.32 -6.91 1.46
C VAL A 153 14.34 -5.93 0.29
N THR A 154 14.97 -6.33 -0.80
CA THR A 154 14.96 -5.56 -2.05
C THR A 154 13.79 -5.99 -2.92
N VAL A 155 12.94 -5.02 -3.29
CA VAL A 155 11.72 -5.22 -4.05
C VAL A 155 11.60 -4.20 -5.16
N PHE A 156 10.81 -4.53 -6.17
CA PHE A 156 10.77 -3.81 -7.43
C PHE A 156 9.36 -3.34 -7.75
N ARG A 157 9.22 -2.09 -8.21
CA ARG A 157 7.92 -1.51 -8.58
C ARG A 157 8.05 -0.75 -9.89
N ARG A 158 7.10 -0.97 -10.81
CA ARG A 158 6.95 -0.19 -12.06
C ARG A 158 5.70 0.68 -12.02
N THR A 159 5.76 1.80 -12.73
CA THR A 159 4.59 2.65 -12.94
C THR A 159 4.73 3.55 -14.16
N ASN A 160 3.62 3.89 -14.79
CA ASN A 160 3.53 4.86 -15.88
C ASN A 160 3.59 6.33 -15.43
N CYS A 161 3.79 6.62 -14.15
CA CYS A 161 3.87 8.01 -13.66
C CYS A 161 5.28 8.57 -13.83
N LYS A 162 5.38 9.87 -14.11
CA LYS A 162 6.63 10.64 -14.03
C LYS A 162 6.79 11.23 -12.64
N PHE A 163 7.99 11.15 -12.07
CA PHE A 163 8.32 11.75 -10.78
C PHE A 163 9.41 12.83 -10.91
N SER A 164 9.44 13.73 -9.93
CA SER A 164 10.46 14.77 -9.82
C SER A 164 11.82 14.14 -9.55
N LYS A 165 12.84 14.57 -10.31
CA LYS A 165 14.21 14.04 -10.21
C LYS A 165 15.08 14.78 -9.18
N ASN A 166 14.62 15.92 -8.66
CA ASN A 166 15.34 16.74 -7.68
C ASN A 166 15.18 16.25 -6.24
N VAL A 167 15.32 14.93 -6.05
CA VAL A 167 15.06 14.23 -4.77
C VAL A 167 16.18 13.32 -4.32
N LEU A 168 17.31 13.26 -5.05
CA LEU A 168 18.50 12.53 -4.62
C LEU A 168 18.95 13.01 -3.23
N ASN A 169 19.34 12.08 -2.37
CA ASN A 169 19.73 12.28 -0.98
C ASN A 169 18.64 12.84 -0.05
N LYS A 170 17.40 13.01 -0.53
CA LYS A 170 16.26 13.42 0.31
C LYS A 170 15.54 12.20 0.89
N GLU A 171 14.85 12.43 2.00
CA GLU A 171 13.90 11.47 2.57
C GLU A 171 12.52 11.67 1.94
N ILE A 172 11.84 10.55 1.69
CA ILE A 172 10.49 10.51 1.15
C ILE A 172 9.67 9.42 1.86
N ARG A 173 8.36 9.51 1.73
CA ARG A 173 7.42 8.41 2.01
C ARG A 173 6.57 8.15 0.78
N LEU A 174 6.18 6.89 0.57
CA LEU A 174 5.32 6.52 -0.57
C LEU A 174 3.86 7.01 -0.40
N GLY A 175 3.46 7.32 0.84
CA GLY A 175 2.21 8.03 1.15
C GLY A 175 0.93 7.21 1.06
N ALA A 176 1.01 5.95 0.63
CA ALA A 176 -0.03 4.94 0.78
C ALA A 176 0.62 3.55 0.87
N PHE A 177 -0.19 2.54 1.16
CA PHE A 177 0.18 1.16 0.95
C PHE A 177 0.67 0.98 -0.49
N SER A 178 1.87 0.42 -0.63
CA SER A 178 2.57 0.38 -1.90
C SER A 178 2.99 -1.04 -2.23
N SER A 179 2.32 -1.60 -3.24
CA SER A 179 2.65 -2.92 -3.79
C SER A 179 3.97 -2.88 -4.55
N SER A 180 4.77 -3.92 -4.35
CA SER A 180 6.04 -4.16 -5.03
C SER A 180 6.21 -5.66 -5.24
N SER A 181 7.13 -6.08 -6.10
CA SER A 181 7.38 -7.50 -6.38
C SER A 181 8.75 -7.90 -5.87
N MET A 182 8.83 -9.08 -5.26
CA MET A 182 10.11 -9.69 -4.90
C MET A 182 10.84 -10.20 -6.15
N GLY A 183 12.15 -10.00 -6.20
CA GLY A 183 13.05 -10.64 -7.16
C GLY A 183 13.26 -9.90 -8.48
N ASP A 184 12.21 -9.41 -9.14
CA ASP A 184 12.34 -8.63 -10.38
C ASP A 184 11.17 -7.66 -10.56
N TYR A 185 11.29 -6.71 -11.49
CA TYR A 185 10.22 -5.82 -11.85
C TYR A 185 9.02 -6.57 -12.47
N PRO A 186 7.78 -6.16 -12.16
CA PRO A 186 6.59 -6.78 -12.73
C PRO A 186 6.45 -6.47 -14.24
N CYS A 187 5.48 -7.09 -14.93
CA CYS A 187 5.34 -7.00 -16.40
C CYS A 187 5.18 -5.55 -16.90
N GLU A 188 6.06 -5.11 -17.80
CA GLU A 188 6.05 -3.77 -18.39
C GLU A 188 4.72 -3.46 -19.10
N LYS A 189 4.15 -4.42 -19.83
CA LYS A 189 2.87 -4.24 -20.55
C LYS A 189 1.72 -3.84 -19.62
N THR A 190 1.76 -4.25 -18.36
CA THR A 190 0.72 -3.99 -17.37
C THR A 190 0.98 -2.68 -16.60
N PHE A 191 2.23 -2.45 -16.19
CA PHE A 191 2.57 -1.37 -15.25
C PHE A 191 3.30 -0.18 -15.88
N GLY A 192 3.79 -0.35 -17.11
CA GLY A 192 4.55 0.67 -17.84
C GLY A 192 6.06 0.64 -17.65
N ASN A 193 6.72 1.56 -18.34
CA ASN A 193 8.18 1.76 -18.31
C ASN A 193 8.60 3.20 -17.97
N GLN A 194 7.67 4.06 -17.52
CA GLN A 194 7.98 5.47 -17.28
C GLN A 194 8.84 5.69 -16.03
N SER A 195 8.60 4.96 -14.95
CA SER A 195 9.39 5.04 -13.73
C SER A 195 9.42 3.69 -13.00
N CYS A 196 10.62 3.29 -12.61
CA CYS A 196 10.91 2.09 -11.85
C CYS A 196 11.44 2.49 -10.48
N PHE A 197 11.12 1.70 -9.46
CA PHE A 197 11.67 1.82 -8.13
C PHE A 197 12.34 0.50 -7.73
N GLU A 198 13.61 0.58 -7.35
CA GLU A 198 14.33 -0.46 -6.62
C GLU A 198 14.32 -0.03 -5.14
N ILE A 199 13.62 -0.79 -4.31
CA ILE A 199 13.30 -0.39 -2.94
C ILE A 199 13.87 -1.41 -1.98
N SER A 200 14.79 -1.00 -1.11
CA SER A 200 15.15 -1.76 0.08
C SER A 200 14.20 -1.36 1.22
N THR A 201 13.24 -2.23 1.54
CA THR A 201 12.20 -2.00 2.55
C THR A 201 12.44 -2.87 3.79
N CYS A 202 12.31 -2.26 4.97
CA CYS A 202 12.43 -2.91 6.26
C CYS A 202 11.06 -3.11 6.93
N PHE A 203 9.99 -2.49 6.44
CA PHE A 203 8.63 -2.68 6.98
C PHE A 203 7.68 -3.37 6.00
N GLY A 204 8.10 -3.58 4.75
CA GLY A 204 7.34 -4.30 3.75
C GLY A 204 7.28 -5.79 4.06
N ALA A 205 6.08 -6.37 3.99
CA ALA A 205 5.87 -7.79 4.24
C ALA A 205 5.48 -8.53 2.96
N ASN A 206 5.97 -9.77 2.81
CA ASN A 206 5.56 -10.64 1.72
C ASN A 206 4.13 -11.14 1.96
N ILE A 207 3.21 -10.76 1.08
CA ILE A 207 1.78 -11.10 1.18
C ILE A 207 1.32 -12.04 0.08
N SER A 208 2.26 -12.61 -0.68
CA SER A 208 1.99 -13.42 -1.88
C SER A 208 1.01 -14.56 -1.64
N GLU A 209 1.08 -15.22 -0.48
CA GLU A 209 0.20 -16.35 -0.17
C GLU A 209 -1.26 -15.94 0.03
N PHE A 210 -1.48 -14.71 0.47
CA PHE A 210 -2.80 -14.12 0.76
C PHE A 210 -3.33 -13.27 -0.40
N SER A 211 -2.52 -13.07 -1.44
CA SER A 211 -2.89 -12.27 -2.61
C SER A 211 -3.89 -13.02 -3.49
N SER A 212 -4.81 -12.27 -4.11
CA SER A 212 -5.65 -12.81 -5.19
C SER A 212 -4.82 -13.24 -6.40
N ILE A 213 -3.58 -12.72 -6.52
CA ILE A 213 -2.63 -13.14 -7.53
C ILE A 213 -1.25 -13.44 -6.93
N LYS A 214 -1.02 -14.72 -6.67
CA LYS A 214 0.22 -15.21 -6.07
C LYS A 214 1.46 -15.02 -6.95
N SER A 215 1.30 -15.04 -8.27
CA SER A 215 2.41 -14.94 -9.24
C SER A 215 3.15 -13.60 -9.20
N GLU A 216 2.53 -12.54 -8.66
CA GLU A 216 3.18 -11.23 -8.53
C GLU A 216 4.26 -11.18 -7.45
N ARG A 217 4.34 -12.20 -6.59
CA ARG A 217 5.27 -12.26 -5.45
C ARG A 217 5.24 -10.95 -4.63
N GLU A 218 4.03 -10.50 -4.32
CA GLU A 218 3.77 -9.17 -3.81
C GLU A 218 4.36 -8.96 -2.41
N VAL A 219 5.17 -7.91 -2.27
CA VAL A 219 5.55 -7.30 -1.00
C VAL A 219 4.80 -5.99 -0.85
N LEU A 220 4.02 -5.88 0.23
CA LEU A 220 3.23 -4.70 0.52
C LEU A 220 3.96 -3.83 1.55
N ILE A 221 4.23 -2.58 1.17
CA ILE A 221 4.94 -1.59 1.98
C ILE A 221 3.95 -0.67 2.68
N PRO A 222 4.04 -0.46 4.01
CA PRO A 222 3.13 0.43 4.74
C PRO A 222 3.40 1.92 4.45
N PRO A 223 2.41 2.82 4.67
CA PRO A 223 2.52 4.24 4.34
C PRO A 223 3.50 5.03 5.24
N TYR A 224 3.84 4.49 6.42
CA TYR A 224 4.68 5.16 7.41
C TYR A 224 6.18 4.95 7.24
N GLU A 225 6.61 4.06 6.33
CA GLU A 225 8.04 3.81 6.12
C GLU A 225 8.73 4.99 5.42
N VAL A 226 9.85 5.45 6.01
CA VAL A 226 10.68 6.54 5.47
C VAL A 226 11.85 5.97 4.70
N PHE A 227 12.03 6.46 3.48
CA PHE A 227 13.10 6.06 2.57
C PHE A 227 14.02 7.23 2.25
N LYS A 228 15.33 6.97 2.22
CA LYS A 228 16.31 7.87 1.60
C LYS A 228 16.44 7.50 0.11
N VAL A 229 16.37 8.50 -0.76
CA VAL A 229 16.67 8.32 -2.19
C VAL A 229 18.19 8.25 -2.36
N THR A 230 18.70 7.07 -2.70
CA THR A 230 20.16 6.81 -2.81
C THR A 230 20.67 6.88 -4.24
N GLY A 231 19.79 6.85 -5.24
CA GLY A 231 20.17 6.90 -6.65
C GLY A 231 19.00 7.24 -7.57
N ILE A 232 19.31 7.90 -8.69
CA ILE A 232 18.37 8.19 -9.78
C ILE A 232 19.10 7.95 -11.10
N ASN A 233 18.81 6.82 -11.74
CA ASN A 233 19.42 6.46 -13.02
C ASN A 233 18.46 6.84 -14.16
N LYS A 234 18.98 7.43 -15.22
CA LYS A 234 18.22 7.79 -16.43
C LYS A 234 18.64 6.90 -17.57
N ALA A 235 17.71 6.50 -18.43
CA ALA A 235 18.05 5.76 -19.63
C ALA A 235 18.80 6.72 -20.58
N SER A 236 20.12 6.61 -20.63
CA SER A 236 20.91 7.18 -21.74
C SER A 236 21.10 6.15 -22.85
N ASP A 237 21.17 4.85 -22.52
CA ASP A 237 21.61 3.80 -23.47
C ASP A 237 20.86 2.46 -23.31
N ASN A 238 19.53 2.44 -23.45
CA ASN A 238 18.66 1.24 -23.63
C ASN A 238 18.78 0.05 -22.63
N THR A 239 19.57 0.15 -21.57
CA THR A 239 19.83 -0.96 -20.62
C THR A 239 18.97 -0.91 -19.35
N LEU A 240 18.23 0.19 -19.13
CA LEU A 240 17.42 0.33 -17.92
C LEU A 240 16.01 -0.25 -18.10
N PRO A 241 15.43 -0.83 -17.03
CA PRO A 241 14.08 -1.36 -17.06
C PRO A 241 13.02 -0.28 -17.29
N CYS A 242 13.30 0.99 -16.95
CA CYS A 242 12.42 2.13 -17.17
C CYS A 242 13.22 3.36 -17.62
N GLU A 243 12.54 4.37 -18.15
CA GLU A 243 13.08 5.71 -18.47
C GLU A 243 13.86 6.33 -17.31
N VAL A 244 13.38 6.10 -16.08
CA VAL A 244 14.04 6.53 -14.84
C VAL A 244 13.90 5.41 -13.80
N VAL A 245 15.01 5.07 -13.15
CA VAL A 245 15.04 4.14 -12.00
C VAL A 245 15.42 4.92 -10.75
N TYR A 246 14.54 4.91 -9.75
CA TYR A 246 14.78 5.47 -8.42
C TYR A 246 15.21 4.36 -7.47
N LYS A 247 16.32 4.56 -6.77
CA LYS A 247 16.79 3.66 -5.71
C LYS A 247 16.41 4.24 -4.35
N LEU A 248 15.63 3.47 -3.59
CA LEU A 248 15.14 3.84 -2.27
C LEU A 248 15.75 2.89 -1.24
N ARG A 249 16.33 3.43 -0.17
CA ARG A 249 16.78 2.66 0.98
C ARG A 249 15.99 3.08 2.21
N SER A 250 15.35 2.13 2.87
CA SER A 250 14.68 2.38 4.14
C SER A 250 15.65 2.98 5.15
N THR A 251 15.16 3.94 5.91
CA THR A 251 15.91 4.56 7.03
C THR A 251 15.79 3.74 8.31
N ASN A 252 15.03 2.63 8.27
CA ASN A 252 14.64 1.84 9.44
C ASN A 252 13.88 2.64 10.52
N ARG A 253 13.34 3.81 10.15
CA ARG A 253 12.58 4.69 11.05
C ARG A 253 11.20 4.92 10.46
N PRO A 254 10.12 4.52 11.16
CA PRO A 254 8.78 4.86 10.73
C PRO A 254 8.46 6.31 11.14
N LEU A 255 7.58 6.95 10.37
CA LEU A 255 7.00 8.25 10.72
C LEU A 255 5.49 8.17 10.56
N SER A 256 4.76 8.46 11.63
CA SER A 256 3.29 8.54 11.64
C SER A 256 2.84 9.86 12.25
N ASN A 257 1.98 10.59 11.53
CA ASN A 257 1.35 11.81 12.03
C ASN A 257 -0.01 11.52 12.68
N LEU A 258 -0.54 10.32 12.48
CA LEU A 258 -1.87 9.92 12.93
C LEU A 258 -1.86 8.77 13.92
N ASN A 259 -0.71 8.40 14.50
CA ASN A 259 -0.63 7.27 15.43
C ASN A 259 -1.67 7.38 16.56
N CYS A 260 -2.65 6.46 16.54
CA CYS A 260 -3.77 6.41 17.48
C CYS A 260 -4.62 7.69 17.55
N ALA A 261 -4.68 8.47 16.47
CA ALA A 261 -5.31 9.80 16.46
C ALA A 261 -6.84 9.78 16.73
N LEU A 262 -7.49 8.62 16.62
CA LEU A 262 -8.91 8.43 16.94
C LEU A 262 -9.20 8.29 18.44
N PHE A 263 -8.17 8.09 19.26
CA PHE A 263 -8.28 7.86 20.70
C PHE A 263 -7.64 9.02 21.45
N LYS A 264 -8.20 9.36 22.62
CA LYS A 264 -7.55 10.33 23.50
C LYS A 264 -6.29 9.66 24.05
N ARG A 265 -5.15 10.36 24.04
CA ARG A 265 -3.99 9.92 24.82
C ARG A 265 -4.46 9.78 26.27
N LYS A 266 -4.35 8.58 26.84
CA LYS A 266 -4.48 8.43 28.29
C LYS A 266 -3.34 9.23 28.89
N THR A 267 -3.64 10.40 29.43
CA THR A 267 -2.70 11.08 30.33
C THR A 267 -2.54 10.13 31.51
N SER A 268 -1.33 9.62 31.71
CA SER A 268 -0.95 8.95 32.94
C SER A 268 -1.12 9.97 34.07
N ALA A 269 -2.30 9.94 34.70
CA ALA A 269 -2.48 10.50 36.02
C ALA A 269 -1.66 9.60 36.94
N TRP A 270 -0.45 10.06 37.27
CA TRP A 270 0.29 9.53 38.40
C TRP A 270 -0.57 9.79 39.63
N PHE A 271 -1.05 8.71 40.25
CA PHE A 271 -1.59 8.71 41.61
C PHE A 271 -0.46 8.35 42.57
#